data_AF-A0A7S0SIA9-F1
#
_entry.id   AF-A0A7S0SIA9-F1
#
_cell.length_a   1.000
_cell.length_b   1.000
_cell.length_c   1.000
_cell.angle_alpha   90.00
_cell.angle_beta   90.00
_cell.angle_gamma   90.00
#
_symmetry.space_group_name_H-M   'P 1'
#
loop_
_entity.id
_entity.type
_entity.pdbx_description
1 polymer ?
#
loop_
_entity_poly.entity_id
_entity_poly.type
_entity_poly.pdbx_seq_one_letter_code
_entity_poly.pdbx_strand_id
1 'polypeptide(L)'
;AGVSLPGPGYEVRFNYGDKPSQYFLLQYGFVPTNNPGECVEVALHLRKADPLRRRKLALLERHELSPRARNFHFFPRRLDRDLLAATRIQMMSEGDLGDPAATAAAVAGA
;
A
#
# COMPACT_ATOMS: atom_id res chain seq x y z
N ALA A 1 -21.16 18.93 13.03
CA ALA A 1 -21.57 20.33 12.84
C ALA A 1 -21.25 20.71 11.40
N GLY A 2 -22.27 21.08 10.60
CA GLY A 2 -22.10 21.39 9.18
C GLY A 2 -21.42 22.75 9.00
N VAL A 3 -20.36 22.80 8.20
CA VAL A 3 -19.68 24.04 7.84
C VAL A 3 -20.67 24.91 7.05
N SER A 4 -20.86 26.17 7.45
CA SER A 4 -21.73 27.11 6.74
C SER A 4 -21.20 27.35 5.33
N LEU A 5 -22.06 27.18 4.32
CA LEU A 5 -21.69 27.41 2.92
C LEU A 5 -21.36 28.90 2.69
N PRO A 6 -20.37 29.23 1.84
CA PRO A 6 -19.85 30.60 1.75
C PRO A 6 -20.71 31.48 0.84
N GLY A 7 -21.98 31.66 1.17
CA GLY A 7 -22.89 32.58 0.47
C GLY A 7 -23.06 32.32 -1.05
N PRO A 8 -23.82 33.18 -1.74
CA PRO A 8 -24.03 33.10 -3.18
C PRO A 8 -22.75 33.46 -3.96
N GLY A 9 -22.46 32.71 -5.03
CA GLY A 9 -21.29 32.91 -5.90
C GLY A 9 -20.05 32.07 -5.55
N TYR A 10 -20.10 31.28 -4.48
CA TYR A 10 -19.03 30.36 -4.13
C TYR A 10 -19.21 28.99 -4.80
N GLU A 11 -18.10 28.42 -5.26
CA GLU A 11 -18.09 27.08 -5.86
C GLU A 11 -18.34 26.01 -4.80
N VAL A 12 -19.41 25.24 -4.97
CA VAL A 12 -19.68 24.07 -4.12
C VAL A 12 -18.82 22.90 -4.60
N ARG A 13 -17.81 22.54 -3.81
CA ARG A 13 -16.96 21.37 -4.06
C ARG A 13 -17.36 20.22 -3.15
N PHE A 14 -17.13 18.99 -3.61
CA PHE A 14 -17.30 17.77 -2.83
C PHE A 14 -16.08 16.87 -2.98
N ASN A 15 -15.93 15.92 -2.06
CA ASN A 15 -14.80 14.99 -2.08
C ASN A 15 -15.09 13.80 -3.02
N TYR A 16 -14.20 13.57 -3.98
CA TYR A 16 -14.28 12.44 -4.92
C TYR A 16 -13.73 11.12 -4.34
N GLY A 17 -13.29 11.13 -3.08
CA GLY A 17 -12.70 10.01 -2.36
C GLY A 17 -11.18 10.03 -2.36
N ASP A 18 -10.60 9.16 -1.52
CA ASP A 18 -9.16 9.02 -1.35
C ASP A 18 -8.57 8.18 -2.49
N LYS A 19 -8.34 8.82 -3.64
CA LYS A 19 -7.78 8.18 -4.84
C LYS A 19 -6.45 8.82 -5.24
N PRO A 20 -5.46 8.03 -5.68
CA PRO A 20 -4.25 8.56 -6.30
C PRO A 20 -4.55 9.33 -7.59
N SER A 21 -3.69 10.27 -7.99
CA SER A 21 -3.98 11.16 -9.13
C SER A 21 -4.06 10.45 -10.46
N GLN A 22 -3.45 9.26 -10.60
CA GLN A 22 -3.64 8.42 -11.79
C GLN A 22 -5.11 8.08 -12.05
N TYR A 23 -5.91 7.85 -11.01
CA TYR A 23 -7.33 7.55 -11.16
C TYR A 23 -8.12 8.79 -11.57
N PHE A 24 -7.79 9.96 -11.02
CA PHE A 24 -8.39 11.23 -11.43
C PHE A 24 -8.13 11.52 -12.91
N LEU A 25 -6.89 11.33 -13.37
CA LEU A 25 -6.53 11.53 -14.76
C LEU A 25 -7.27 10.56 -15.68
N LEU A 26 -7.23 9.26 -15.37
CA LEU A 26 -7.74 8.22 -16.27
C LEU A 26 -9.26 8.09 -16.28
N GLN A 27 -9.93 8.35 -15.15
CA GLN A 27 -11.39 8.17 -15.02
C GLN A 27 -12.17 9.48 -15.11
N TYR A 28 -11.57 10.61 -14.69
CA TYR A 28 -12.25 11.90 -14.61
C TYR A 28 -11.64 12.98 -15.52
N GLY A 29 -10.47 12.73 -16.11
CA GLY A 29 -9.86 13.62 -17.12
C GLY A 29 -9.14 14.85 -16.55
N PHE A 30 -8.79 14.87 -15.26
CA PHE A 30 -8.03 15.97 -14.65
C PHE A 30 -7.04 15.48 -13.59
N VAL A 31 -6.05 16.30 -13.25
CA VAL A 31 -5.08 16.03 -12.17
C VAL A 31 -5.24 17.09 -11.07
N PRO A 32 -5.59 16.71 -9.84
CA PRO A 32 -5.61 17.66 -8.72
C PRO A 32 -4.19 18.13 -8.41
N THR A 33 -3.99 19.43 -8.20
CA THR A 33 -2.66 20.00 -7.97
C THR A 33 -2.05 19.57 -6.63
N ASN A 34 -2.87 19.40 -5.59
CA ASN A 34 -2.44 19.05 -4.24
C ASN A 34 -3.29 17.89 -3.71
N ASN A 35 -3.14 16.71 -4.29
CA ASN A 35 -3.86 15.52 -3.86
C ASN A 35 -3.27 14.95 -2.55
N PRO A 36 -4.00 14.98 -1.42
CA PRO A 36 -3.50 14.40 -0.17
C PRO A 36 -3.42 12.86 -0.22
N GLY A 37 -4.19 12.22 -1.11
CA GLY A 37 -4.19 10.78 -1.35
C GLY A 37 -3.17 10.32 -2.38
N GLU A 38 -2.20 11.17 -2.75
CA GLU A 38 -1.21 10.83 -3.79
C GLU A 38 -0.35 9.64 -3.39
N CYS A 39 -0.24 8.66 -4.28
CA CYS A 39 0.68 7.54 -4.17
C CYS A 39 0.97 6.93 -5.55
N VAL A 40 1.99 6.08 -5.60
CA VAL A 40 2.24 5.20 -6.75
C VAL A 40 2.07 3.76 -6.32
N GLU A 41 1.58 2.94 -7.25
CA GLU A 41 1.46 1.50 -7.03
C GLU A 41 2.81 0.80 -7.26
N VAL A 42 3.17 -0.09 -6.34
CA VAL A 42 4.42 -0.85 -6.38
C VAL A 42 4.11 -2.35 -6.32
N ALA A 43 4.62 -3.09 -7.30
CA ALA A 43 4.54 -4.54 -7.32
C ALA A 43 5.81 -5.14 -6.68
N LEU A 44 5.62 -5.93 -5.62
CA LEU A 44 6.72 -6.65 -4.98
C LEU A 44 7.05 -7.92 -5.78
N HIS A 45 8.35 -8.22 -5.98
CA HIS A 45 8.76 -9.40 -6.72
C HIS A 45 9.79 -10.23 -5.96
N LEU A 46 9.42 -11.49 -5.65
CA LEU A 46 10.34 -12.49 -5.11
C LEU A 46 11.12 -13.16 -6.25
N ARG A 47 12.45 -13.08 -6.18
CA ARG A 47 13.34 -13.68 -7.17
C ARG A 47 13.09 -15.19 -7.28
N LYS A 48 12.94 -15.70 -8.51
CA LYS A 48 12.69 -17.13 -8.76
C LYS A 48 13.79 -18.05 -8.22
N ALA A 49 15.03 -17.55 -8.17
CA ALA A 49 16.20 -18.26 -7.67
C ALA A 49 16.37 -18.22 -6.13
N ASP A 50 15.48 -17.54 -5.39
CA ASP A 50 15.56 -17.54 -3.93
C ASP A 50 15.23 -18.95 -3.39
N PRO A 51 16.14 -19.60 -2.64
CA PRO A 51 15.93 -20.95 -2.12
C PRO A 51 14.74 -21.01 -1.14
N LEU A 52 14.45 -19.92 -0.44
CA LEU A 52 13.37 -19.80 0.53
C LEU A 52 12.07 -19.30 -0.10
N ARG A 53 12.03 -19.10 -1.44
CA ARG A 53 10.91 -18.52 -2.16
C ARG A 53 9.57 -19.16 -1.81
N ARG A 54 9.48 -20.49 -1.75
CA ARG A 54 8.23 -21.20 -1.46
C ARG A 54 7.70 -20.86 -0.06
N ARG A 55 8.59 -20.84 0.95
CA ARG A 55 8.24 -20.49 2.33
C ARG A 55 7.82 -19.03 2.46
N LYS A 56 8.58 -18.11 1.84
CA LYS A 56 8.24 -16.67 1.82
C LYS A 56 6.91 -16.40 1.14
N LEU A 57 6.63 -17.04 0.00
CA LEU A 57 5.34 -16.90 -0.69
C LEU A 57 4.17 -17.42 0.16
N ALA A 58 4.32 -18.59 0.78
CA ALA A 58 3.28 -19.13 1.66
C ALA A 58 3.00 -18.19 2.85
N LEU A 59 4.05 -17.56 3.42
CA LEU A 59 3.88 -16.59 4.50
C LEU A 59 3.18 -15.32 4.03
N LEU A 60 3.57 -14.78 2.86
CA LEU A 60 2.88 -13.63 2.25
C LEU A 60 1.41 -13.94 1.95
N GLU A 61 1.10 -15.11 1.40
CA GLU A 61 -0.27 -15.54 1.11
C GLU A 61 -1.11 -15.68 2.38
N ARG A 62 -0.55 -16.26 3.44
CA ARG A 62 -1.22 -16.39 4.74
C ARG A 62 -1.63 -15.05 5.36
N HIS A 63 -0.87 -14.00 5.09
CA HIS A 63 -1.11 -12.66 5.61
C HIS A 63 -1.77 -11.72 4.59
N GLU A 64 -2.30 -12.23 3.48
CA GLU A 64 -2.95 -11.42 2.44
C GLU A 64 -2.01 -10.36 1.82
N LEU A 65 -0.71 -10.62 1.86
CA LEU A 65 0.37 -9.79 1.30
C LEU A 65 0.91 -10.38 -0.01
N SER A 66 0.14 -11.24 -0.67
CA SER A 66 0.58 -11.90 -1.91
C SER A 66 0.74 -10.86 -3.03
N PRO A 67 1.93 -10.74 -3.64
CA PRO A 67 2.17 -9.79 -4.73
C PRO A 67 1.42 -10.14 -6.02
N ARG A 68 0.79 -11.32 -6.08
CA ARG A 68 -0.07 -11.74 -7.19
C ARG A 68 -1.51 -11.27 -7.04
N ALA A 69 -1.94 -11.00 -5.81
CA ALA A 69 -3.30 -10.61 -5.50
C ALA A 69 -3.48 -9.10 -5.51
N ARG A 70 -2.43 -8.35 -5.17
CA ARG A 70 -2.49 -6.88 -5.08
C ARG A 70 -1.15 -6.20 -5.30
N ASN A 71 -1.23 -4.93 -5.72
CA ASN A 71 -0.15 -3.96 -5.63
C ASN A 71 -0.15 -3.31 -4.23
N PHE A 72 1.01 -2.77 -3.84
CA PHE A 72 1.16 -1.98 -2.63
C PHE A 72 1.21 -0.49 -2.96
N HIS A 73 0.98 0.36 -1.97
CA HIS A 73 1.07 1.81 -2.17
C HIS A 73 2.41 2.34 -1.67
N PHE A 74 3.04 3.18 -2.47
CA PHE A 74 4.18 3.97 -2.04
C PHE A 74 3.76 5.44 -1.94
N PHE A 75 3.74 5.94 -0.71
CA PHE A 75 3.36 7.32 -0.43
C PHE A 75 4.61 8.20 -0.25
N PRO A 76 4.58 9.47 -0.68
CA PRO A 76 5.72 10.37 -0.52
C PRO A 76 6.07 10.71 0.94
N ARG A 77 5.08 10.69 1.85
CA ARG A 77 5.22 11.19 3.24
C ARG A 77 4.75 10.22 4.32
N ARG A 78 4.39 8.98 3.96
CA ARG A 78 3.98 7.95 4.93
C ARG A 78 4.43 6.57 4.48
N LEU A 79 4.56 5.67 5.44
CA LEU A 79 4.91 4.28 5.18
C LEU A 79 3.64 3.45 5.02
N ASP A 80 3.56 2.69 3.93
CA ASP A 80 2.55 1.64 3.79
C ASP A 80 2.98 0.45 4.65
N ARG A 81 2.11 0.11 5.59
CA ARG A 81 2.26 -0.95 6.56
C ARG A 81 2.35 -2.34 5.92
N ASP A 82 1.54 -2.55 4.89
CA ASP A 82 1.53 -3.80 4.14
C ASP A 82 2.79 -3.94 3.29
N LEU A 83 3.23 -2.85 2.65
CA LEU A 83 4.50 -2.83 1.92
C LEU A 83 5.68 -3.12 2.85
N LEU A 84 5.66 -2.56 4.07
CA LEU A 84 6.68 -2.81 5.07
C LEU A 84 6.71 -4.27 5.51
N ALA A 85 5.55 -4.85 5.82
CA ALA A 85 5.45 -6.26 6.21
C ALA A 85 5.92 -7.19 5.08
N ALA A 86 5.51 -6.91 3.84
CA ALA A 86 5.90 -7.70 2.68
C ALA A 86 7.41 -7.62 2.40
N THR A 87 8.02 -6.44 2.52
CA THR A 87 9.47 -6.25 2.35
C THR A 87 10.27 -6.90 3.47
N ARG A 88 9.78 -6.87 4.73
CA ARG A 88 10.37 -7.63 5.84
C ARG A 88 10.38 -9.12 5.53
N ILE A 89 9.24 -9.70 5.16
CA ILE A 89 9.14 -11.13 4.79
C ILE A 89 10.07 -11.47 3.63
N GLN A 90 10.20 -10.58 2.64
CA GLN A 90 11.11 -10.78 1.52
C GLN A 90 12.58 -10.88 1.96
N MET A 91 12.98 -10.11 2.98
CA MET A 91 14.35 -10.08 3.51
C MET A 91 14.62 -11.11 4.62
N MET A 92 13.60 -11.84 5.10
CA MET A 92 13.79 -12.86 6.13
C MET A 92 14.78 -13.95 5.70
N SER A 93 15.67 -14.30 6.63
CA SER A 93 16.56 -15.45 6.53
C SER A 93 15.83 -16.76 6.85
N GLU A 94 16.53 -17.88 6.69
CA GLU A 94 15.99 -19.19 7.03
C GLU A 94 15.66 -19.32 8.53
N GLY A 95 16.51 -18.73 9.39
CA GLY A 95 16.32 -18.71 10.84
C GLY A 95 15.09 -17.88 11.23
N ASP A 96 14.93 -16.70 10.63
CA ASP A 96 13.78 -15.83 10.90
C ASP A 96 12.46 -16.51 10.51
N LEU A 97 12.44 -17.25 9.40
CA LEU A 97 11.25 -18.00 8.97
C LEU A 97 10.95 -19.20 9.87
N GLY A 98 11.90 -19.63 10.70
CA GLY A 98 11.72 -20.68 11.70
C GLY A 98 11.28 -20.16 13.07
N ASP A 99 11.43 -18.85 13.32
CA ASP A 99 11.06 -18.22 14.59
C ASP A 99 9.66 -17.58 14.52
N PRO A 100 8.68 -18.09 15.31
CA PRO A 100 7.35 -17.49 15.40
C PRO A 100 7.37 -16.03 15.87
N ALA A 101 8.34 -15.64 16.72
CA ALA A 101 8.45 -14.26 17.19
C ALA A 101 8.93 -13.33 16.06
N ALA A 102 9.91 -13.76 15.27
CA ALA A 102 10.41 -13.00 14.12
C ALA A 102 9.35 -12.87 13.01
N THR A 103 8.61 -13.94 12.70
CA THR A 103 7.49 -13.87 11.75
C THR A 103 6.37 -12.95 12.25
N ALA A 104 6.00 -13.04 13.53
CA ALA A 104 5.02 -12.14 14.12
C ALA A 104 5.52 -10.68 14.10
N ALA A 105 6.79 -10.41 14.40
CA ALA A 105 7.36 -9.07 14.35
C ALA A 105 7.44 -8.51 12.92
N ALA A 106 7.67 -9.38 11.93
CA ALA A 106 7.68 -8.98 10.53
C ALA A 106 6.31 -8.45 10.08
N VAL A 107 5.25 -9.10 10.54
CA VAL A 107 3.84 -8.77 10.23
C VAL A 107 3.27 -7.73 11.19
N ALA A 108 3.77 -7.64 12.43
CA ALA A 108 3.38 -6.64 13.42
C ALA A 108 3.82 -5.27 12.93
N GLY A 109 2.85 -4.54 12.38
CA GLY A 109 3.12 -3.36 11.57
C GLY A 109 2.22 -3.25 10.36
N ALA A 110 1.50 -4.32 9.98
CA ALA A 110 0.24 -4.29 9.22
C ALA A 110 -0.91 -3.77 10.12
#